data_AF-A0A2X1P720-F1
#
_entry.id   AF-A0A2X1P720-F1
#
_cell.length_a   1.000
_cell.length_b   1.000
_cell.length_c   1.000
_cell.angle_alpha   90.00
_cell.angle_beta   90.00
_cell.angle_gamma   90.00
#
_symmetry.space_group_name_H-M   'P 1'
#
loop_
_entity.id
_entity.type
_entity.pdbx_description
1 polymer ?
#
loop_
_entity_poly.entity_id
_entity_poly.type
_entity_poly.pdbx_seq_one_letter_code
_entity_poly.pdbx_strand_id
1 'polypeptide(L)'
;MTMITDSLAVVLQRRDWENPGVTQLNRLAAHPPFASWRNSEEARTDRPSQQLRSLNGEWRFAWFPAPEAVPESWLECDLPEADTVVVPSNWQMHGYDAPIYTNVTYPITVNPPFVPTENPTGCYSLTFNVDESWLQEGQTRIIFDGVNSAFHLWCNGRWVGYGQDSRLPSEFDLSAFLRAGENRLAVMVLRWSDGSYLEDQDMWRMSGIFRDVSLLHKPTTQISDFHVATRFNDDFSRAVLEAEVQMCGELRDYLRVTVSLWQGETQVASGTAPFGGEISMSVVVMPIGVTLRLNVENPKLWSAEIPNLYRAVVELHTADGTLIEAEACDVGFREVRIENGLLLLNGKPLLIRGVNRHEHHPLHGQVMDEQTMVQDILLMKQNNFNAVRCSHYPNHPMWYTLCDRYGLYVVDEANIETTAWCQ
;
A
#
# COMPACT_ATOMS: atom_id res chain seq x y z
N MET A 1 -25.70 3.74 32.15
CA MET A 1 -25.87 3.68 30.68
C MET A 1 -24.48 3.85 30.09
N THR A 2 -23.79 2.74 29.82
CA THR A 2 -22.57 2.74 29.02
C THR A 2 -22.98 3.20 27.62
N MET A 3 -22.52 4.36 27.16
CA MET A 3 -22.74 4.76 25.77
C MET A 3 -22.09 3.70 24.88
N ILE A 4 -22.86 3.07 24.00
CA ILE A 4 -22.34 2.18 22.97
C ILE A 4 -21.66 3.12 21.96
N THR A 5 -20.36 3.33 22.11
CA THR A 5 -19.57 4.25 21.29
C THR A 5 -19.35 3.73 19.86
N ASP A 6 -19.60 2.45 19.66
CA ASP A 6 -19.29 1.73 18.42
C ASP A 6 -20.52 1.56 17.51
N SER A 7 -21.69 2.08 17.92
CA SER A 7 -22.90 1.96 17.12
C SER A 7 -22.78 2.75 15.82
N LEU A 8 -23.41 2.24 14.76
CA LEU A 8 -23.42 2.84 13.45
C LEU A 8 -23.93 4.28 13.53
N ALA A 9 -25.04 4.51 14.24
CA ALA A 9 -25.59 5.86 14.43
C ALA A 9 -24.58 6.85 15.05
N VAL A 10 -23.79 6.41 16.04
CA VAL A 10 -22.79 7.27 16.71
C VAL A 10 -21.57 7.51 15.82
N VAL A 11 -21.11 6.47 15.10
CA VAL A 11 -20.01 6.60 14.13
C VAL A 11 -20.40 7.57 13.02
N LEU A 12 -21.56 7.37 12.38
CA LEU A 12 -22.04 8.18 11.27
C LEU A 12 -22.38 9.63 11.66
N GLN A 13 -22.79 9.87 12.90
CA GLN A 13 -23.09 11.23 13.39
C GLN A 13 -21.87 12.18 13.28
N ARG A 14 -20.64 11.66 13.30
CA ARG A 14 -19.41 12.45 13.16
C ARG A 14 -19.20 12.98 11.75
N ARG A 15 -19.73 12.28 10.73
CA ARG A 15 -19.59 12.62 9.31
C ARG A 15 -18.14 12.89 8.92
N ASP A 16 -17.25 11.96 9.30
CA ASP A 16 -15.81 12.09 9.04
C ASP A 16 -15.49 12.24 7.54
N TRP A 17 -16.39 11.80 6.64
CA TRP A 17 -16.30 11.96 5.19
C TRP A 17 -16.73 13.32 4.65
N GLU A 18 -17.09 14.27 5.51
CA GLU A 18 -17.33 15.68 5.15
C GLU A 18 -16.40 16.61 5.94
N ASN A 19 -15.20 16.14 6.27
CA ASN A 19 -14.25 16.88 7.09
C ASN A 19 -12.80 16.62 6.67
N PRO A 20 -12.14 17.55 5.95
CA PRO A 20 -10.76 17.37 5.49
C PRO A 20 -9.73 17.40 6.63
N GLY A 21 -10.14 17.75 7.85
CA GLY A 21 -9.33 17.58 9.06
C GLY A 21 -9.24 16.13 9.55
N VAL A 22 -10.07 15.22 9.01
CA VAL A 22 -10.14 13.80 9.37
C VAL A 22 -9.98 12.95 8.11
N THR A 23 -8.73 12.76 7.67
CA THR A 23 -8.44 11.89 6.51
C THR A 23 -8.30 10.42 6.88
N GLN A 24 -8.11 10.14 8.17
CA GLN A 24 -8.01 8.80 8.74
C GLN A 24 -8.30 8.83 10.24
N LEU A 25 -8.72 7.68 10.77
CA LEU A 25 -8.74 7.41 12.21
C LEU A 25 -8.21 6.01 12.45
N ASN A 26 -7.24 5.87 13.36
CA ASN A 26 -6.58 4.62 13.74
C ASN A 26 -5.82 3.90 12.61
N ARG A 27 -5.55 4.58 11.49
CA ARG A 27 -4.73 4.03 10.40
C ARG A 27 -3.26 3.99 10.84
N LEU A 28 -2.57 2.88 10.57
CA LEU A 28 -1.14 2.73 10.84
C LEU A 28 -0.30 3.62 9.90
N ALA A 29 0.97 3.81 10.26
CA ALA A 29 1.91 4.53 9.41
C ALA A 29 2.15 3.79 8.08
N ALA A 30 2.31 4.53 6.99
CA ALA A 30 2.70 3.98 5.70
C ALA A 30 4.15 3.52 5.73
N HIS A 31 4.47 2.50 4.93
CA HIS A 31 5.80 1.90 4.79
C HIS A 31 5.94 1.24 3.41
N PRO A 32 7.15 0.82 2.99
CA PRO A 32 7.35 -0.03 1.81
C PRO A 32 6.60 -1.37 1.94
N PRO A 33 6.38 -2.12 0.85
CA PRO A 33 5.72 -3.42 0.93
C PRO A 33 6.41 -4.38 1.91
N PHE A 34 5.63 -4.99 2.80
CA PHE A 34 6.10 -5.96 3.79
C PHE A 34 5.48 -7.33 3.58
N ALA A 35 6.21 -8.37 4.00
CA ALA A 35 5.71 -9.74 4.04
C ALA A 35 6.03 -10.46 5.37
N SER A 36 6.84 -9.87 6.26
CA SER A 36 7.24 -10.45 7.55
C SER A 36 7.69 -11.91 7.43
N TRP A 37 8.65 -12.15 6.53
CA TRP A 37 9.19 -13.49 6.34
C TRP A 37 9.83 -14.00 7.61
N ARG A 38 9.60 -15.28 7.93
CA ARG A 38 10.22 -15.96 9.08
C ARG A 38 11.39 -16.85 8.65
N ASN A 39 11.82 -16.67 7.41
CA ASN A 39 12.92 -17.39 6.78
C ASN A 39 13.63 -16.47 5.78
N SER A 40 14.93 -16.26 5.97
CA SER A 40 15.72 -15.32 5.15
C SER A 40 15.82 -15.74 3.68
N GLU A 41 15.78 -17.03 3.39
CA GLU A 41 15.85 -17.56 2.02
C GLU A 41 14.55 -17.31 1.25
N GLU A 42 13.38 -17.40 1.92
CA GLU A 42 12.11 -16.97 1.35
C GLU A 42 12.11 -15.48 1.01
N ALA A 43 12.63 -14.63 1.90
CA ALA A 43 12.79 -13.19 1.66
C ALA A 43 13.74 -12.90 0.49
N ARG A 44 14.85 -13.66 0.37
CA ARG A 44 15.81 -13.53 -0.74
C ARG A 44 15.21 -13.90 -2.09
N THR A 45 14.43 -14.99 -2.12
CA THR A 45 13.87 -15.55 -3.37
C THR A 45 12.49 -15.00 -3.71
N ASP A 46 11.99 -14.04 -2.94
CA ASP A 46 10.67 -13.43 -3.12
C ASP A 46 9.52 -14.46 -3.10
N ARG A 47 9.70 -15.54 -2.33
CA ARG A 47 8.66 -16.56 -2.17
C ARG A 47 7.54 -16.02 -1.27
N PRO A 48 6.27 -16.42 -1.47
CA PRO A 48 5.18 -15.98 -0.61
C PRO A 48 5.46 -16.26 0.87
N SER A 49 5.25 -15.26 1.73
CA SER A 49 5.30 -15.42 3.17
C SER A 49 3.99 -16.04 3.68
N GLN A 50 4.08 -17.03 4.55
CA GLN A 50 2.90 -17.57 5.25
C GLN A 50 2.25 -16.54 6.19
N GLN A 51 2.96 -15.45 6.52
CA GLN A 51 2.47 -14.39 7.40
C GLN A 51 1.68 -13.30 6.67
N LEU A 52 1.66 -13.35 5.33
CA LEU A 52 0.87 -12.47 4.49
C LEU A 52 -0.22 -13.30 3.80
N ARG A 53 -1.48 -13.09 4.18
CA ARG A 53 -2.63 -13.85 3.69
C ARG A 53 -3.56 -12.94 2.90
N SER A 54 -3.86 -13.30 1.65
CA SER A 54 -4.91 -12.61 0.89
C SER A 54 -6.30 -12.93 1.46
N LEU A 55 -7.17 -11.92 1.47
CA LEU A 55 -8.60 -12.03 1.72
C LEU A 55 -9.41 -11.77 0.44
N ASN A 56 -8.78 -11.72 -0.73
CA ASN A 56 -9.49 -11.64 -2.01
C ASN A 56 -10.34 -12.90 -2.22
N GLY A 57 -11.45 -12.76 -2.93
CA GLY A 57 -12.39 -13.84 -3.20
C GLY A 57 -13.83 -13.40 -3.02
N GLU A 58 -14.68 -14.33 -2.59
CA GLU A 58 -16.11 -14.09 -2.40
C GLU A 58 -16.39 -13.38 -1.06
N TRP A 59 -17.03 -12.21 -1.15
CA TRP A 59 -17.49 -11.41 -0.02
C TRP A 59 -19.00 -11.25 -0.09
N ARG A 60 -19.64 -11.01 1.06
CA ARG A 60 -21.05 -10.62 1.11
C ARG A 60 -21.16 -9.12 0.87
N PHE A 61 -22.10 -8.70 0.03
CA PHE A 61 -22.27 -7.29 -0.34
C PHE A 61 -23.74 -6.88 -0.38
N ALA A 62 -24.02 -5.69 0.13
CA ALA A 62 -25.31 -5.02 -0.02
C ALA A 62 -25.09 -3.56 -0.39
N TRP A 63 -25.94 -3.01 -1.26
CA TRP A 63 -25.90 -1.61 -1.69
C TRP A 63 -27.01 -0.81 -1.01
N PHE A 64 -26.67 0.40 -0.57
CA PHE A 64 -27.60 1.35 0.05
C PHE A 64 -27.50 2.73 -0.61
N PRO A 65 -28.60 3.50 -0.68
CA PRO A 65 -28.60 4.82 -1.32
C PRO A 65 -27.92 5.92 -0.48
N ALA A 66 -27.73 5.67 0.83
CA ALA A 66 -27.12 6.60 1.78
C ALA A 66 -26.55 5.80 2.97
N PRO A 67 -25.48 6.28 3.64
CA PRO A 67 -24.95 5.61 4.83
C PRO A 67 -25.98 5.51 5.97
N GLU A 68 -26.87 6.49 6.10
CA GLU A 68 -27.92 6.50 7.12
C GLU A 68 -29.01 5.45 6.88
N ALA A 69 -29.06 4.84 5.69
CA ALA A 69 -30.00 3.77 5.36
C ALA A 69 -29.50 2.37 5.78
N VAL A 70 -28.23 2.25 6.18
CA VAL A 70 -27.64 0.98 6.59
C VAL A 70 -28.19 0.58 7.96
N PRO A 71 -28.73 -0.65 8.13
CA PRO A 71 -29.28 -1.08 9.40
C PRO A 71 -28.16 -1.44 10.39
N GLU A 72 -28.35 -1.08 11.67
CA GLU A 72 -27.40 -1.39 12.77
C GLU A 72 -27.09 -2.90 12.86
N SER A 73 -28.04 -3.77 12.51
CA SER A 73 -27.87 -5.23 12.53
C SER A 73 -26.74 -5.72 11.61
N TRP A 74 -26.43 -4.97 10.54
CA TRP A 74 -25.36 -5.31 9.60
C TRP A 74 -23.97 -5.40 10.26
N LEU A 75 -23.76 -4.70 11.38
CA LEU A 75 -22.49 -4.77 12.12
C LEU A 75 -22.24 -6.16 12.71
N GLU A 76 -23.31 -6.82 13.19
CA GLU A 76 -23.23 -8.07 13.95
C GLU A 76 -23.48 -9.32 13.09
N CYS A 77 -24.32 -9.21 12.05
CA CYS A 77 -24.67 -10.34 11.18
C CYS A 77 -24.84 -9.95 9.71
N ASP A 78 -24.74 -10.94 8.84
CA ASP A 78 -24.99 -10.76 7.42
C ASP A 78 -26.46 -10.46 7.14
N LEU A 79 -26.69 -9.58 6.18
CA LEU A 79 -28.03 -9.26 5.72
C LEU A 79 -28.59 -10.41 4.86
N PRO A 80 -29.86 -10.81 5.07
CA PRO A 80 -30.51 -11.84 4.25
C PRO A 80 -30.53 -11.52 2.75
N GLU A 81 -30.66 -10.24 2.42
CA GLU A 81 -30.72 -9.69 1.07
C GLU A 81 -29.34 -9.46 0.42
N ALA A 82 -28.24 -9.66 1.16
CA ALA A 82 -26.91 -9.46 0.59
C ALA A 82 -26.60 -10.48 -0.51
N ASP A 83 -25.91 -10.02 -1.54
CA ASP A 83 -25.36 -10.86 -2.59
C ASP A 83 -23.98 -11.38 -2.18
N THR A 84 -23.48 -12.36 -2.93
CA THR A 84 -22.07 -12.75 -2.89
C THR A 84 -21.37 -12.18 -4.12
N VAL A 85 -20.33 -11.37 -3.90
CA VAL A 85 -19.58 -10.67 -4.94
C VAL A 85 -18.09 -10.97 -4.82
N VAL A 86 -17.35 -10.87 -5.92
CA VAL A 86 -15.89 -10.98 -5.90
C VAL A 86 -15.27 -9.66 -5.43
N VAL A 87 -14.26 -9.74 -4.55
CA VAL A 87 -13.39 -8.64 -4.14
C VAL A 87 -11.95 -9.02 -4.51
N PRO A 88 -11.17 -8.13 -5.16
CA PRO A 88 -11.51 -6.75 -5.50
C PRO A 88 -12.51 -6.57 -6.65
N SER A 89 -13.36 -5.54 -6.56
CA SER A 89 -14.27 -5.10 -7.62
C SER A 89 -14.73 -3.65 -7.43
N ASN A 90 -15.11 -3.02 -8.54
CA ASN A 90 -15.96 -1.83 -8.50
C ASN A 90 -17.43 -2.27 -8.59
N TRP A 91 -18.28 -1.84 -7.65
CA TRP A 91 -19.67 -2.33 -7.63
C TRP A 91 -20.47 -1.88 -8.86
N GLN A 92 -20.04 -0.81 -9.55
CA GLN A 92 -20.60 -0.41 -10.86
C GLN A 92 -20.50 -1.53 -11.90
N MET A 93 -19.42 -2.33 -11.86
CA MET A 93 -19.20 -3.43 -12.79
C MET A 93 -20.11 -4.63 -12.49
N HIS A 94 -20.73 -4.64 -11.31
CA HIS A 94 -21.76 -5.61 -10.92
C HIS A 94 -23.18 -5.05 -11.08
N GLY A 95 -23.33 -3.82 -11.57
CA GLY A 95 -24.62 -3.23 -11.92
C GLY A 95 -25.42 -2.62 -10.77
N TYR A 96 -24.83 -2.43 -9.58
CA TYR A 96 -25.53 -1.83 -8.43
C TYR A 96 -25.85 -0.34 -8.63
N ASP A 97 -24.97 0.41 -9.29
CA ASP A 97 -25.26 1.75 -9.81
C ASP A 97 -24.41 2.05 -11.06
N ALA A 98 -24.63 3.20 -11.67
CA ALA A 98 -23.95 3.57 -12.90
C ALA A 98 -22.53 4.12 -12.64
N PRO A 99 -21.50 3.72 -13.43
CA PRO A 99 -20.25 4.46 -13.50
C PRO A 99 -20.48 5.80 -14.22
N ILE A 100 -19.86 6.87 -13.75
CA ILE A 100 -20.03 8.21 -14.33
C ILE A 100 -18.75 8.58 -15.05
N TYR A 101 -18.80 8.92 -16.33
CA TYR A 101 -17.67 9.56 -17.00
C TYR A 101 -17.91 11.06 -17.07
N THR A 102 -17.04 11.81 -16.43
CA THR A 102 -16.97 13.28 -16.53
C THR A 102 -15.50 13.67 -16.51
N ASN A 103 -15.15 14.67 -17.31
CA ASN A 103 -13.78 15.15 -17.45
C ASN A 103 -13.49 16.15 -16.32
N VAL A 104 -13.71 17.45 -16.58
CA VAL A 104 -13.37 18.54 -15.66
C VAL A 104 -14.42 18.76 -14.58
N THR A 105 -15.70 18.61 -14.89
CA THR A 105 -16.75 18.95 -13.92
C THR A 105 -16.89 17.83 -12.90
N TYR A 106 -16.82 18.16 -11.60
CA TYR A 106 -17.11 17.20 -10.54
C TYR A 106 -18.45 16.47 -10.80
N PRO A 107 -18.52 15.17 -10.50
CA PRO A 107 -19.75 14.38 -10.60
C PRO A 107 -20.78 14.72 -9.49
N ILE A 108 -20.40 15.58 -8.55
CA ILE A 108 -21.22 16.04 -7.42
C ILE A 108 -21.33 17.57 -7.42
N THR A 109 -22.34 18.09 -6.74
CA THR A 109 -22.48 19.54 -6.50
C THR A 109 -21.27 20.06 -5.74
N VAL A 110 -20.66 21.12 -6.27
CA VAL A 110 -19.44 21.71 -5.73
C VAL A 110 -19.76 22.60 -4.52
N ASN A 111 -19.58 22.07 -3.31
CA ASN A 111 -19.77 22.79 -2.04
C ASN A 111 -18.87 22.20 -0.95
N PRO A 112 -17.53 22.33 -1.05
CA PRO A 112 -16.62 21.65 -0.13
C PRO A 112 -16.77 22.12 1.33
N PRO A 113 -16.63 21.22 2.32
CA PRO A 113 -16.29 19.80 2.20
C PRO A 113 -17.52 18.88 2.02
N PHE A 114 -18.70 19.44 1.77
CA PHE A 114 -19.94 18.67 1.72
C PHE A 114 -20.05 17.79 0.48
N VAL A 115 -20.72 16.65 0.64
CA VAL A 115 -21.06 15.72 -0.43
C VAL A 115 -22.59 15.53 -0.49
N PRO A 116 -23.14 14.91 -1.56
CA PRO A 116 -24.59 14.69 -1.63
C PRO A 116 -25.11 13.86 -0.45
N THR A 117 -26.33 14.15 0.01
CA THR A 117 -27.00 13.33 1.04
C THR A 117 -27.34 11.94 0.51
N GLU A 118 -27.73 11.84 -0.76
CA GLU A 118 -27.82 10.57 -1.49
C GLU A 118 -26.40 10.16 -1.90
N ASN A 119 -25.72 9.48 -0.98
CA ASN A 119 -24.36 8.99 -1.17
C ASN A 119 -24.37 7.46 -1.26
N PRO A 120 -24.21 6.88 -2.45
CA PRO A 120 -24.19 5.42 -2.62
C PRO A 120 -23.18 4.76 -1.68
N THR A 121 -23.67 3.80 -0.89
CA THR A 121 -22.92 3.14 0.17
C THR A 121 -22.87 1.64 -0.10
N GLY A 122 -21.66 1.11 -0.25
CA GLY A 122 -21.40 -0.32 -0.41
C GLY A 122 -21.04 -0.97 0.92
N CYS A 123 -21.85 -1.91 1.39
CA CYS A 123 -21.64 -2.66 2.62
C CYS A 123 -21.04 -4.03 2.31
N TYR A 124 -19.72 -4.15 2.45
CA TYR A 124 -18.98 -5.41 2.28
C TYR A 124 -18.82 -6.11 3.62
N SER A 125 -18.90 -7.44 3.64
CA SER A 125 -18.58 -8.24 4.82
C SER A 125 -17.95 -9.57 4.45
N LEU A 126 -17.02 -10.02 5.28
CA LEU A 126 -16.32 -11.28 5.11
C LEU A 126 -16.21 -12.00 6.44
N THR A 127 -16.57 -13.27 6.43
CA THR A 127 -16.28 -14.20 7.53
C THR A 127 -15.01 -14.98 7.19
N PHE A 128 -14.03 -14.99 8.09
CA PHE A 128 -12.72 -15.60 7.86
C PHE A 128 -12.15 -16.19 9.14
N ASN A 129 -11.22 -17.13 8.98
CA ASN A 129 -10.59 -17.81 10.10
C ASN A 129 -9.17 -17.27 10.38
N VAL A 130 -8.88 -17.06 11.67
CA VAL A 130 -7.55 -16.73 12.18
C VAL A 130 -7.07 -17.86 13.08
N ASP A 131 -5.84 -18.30 12.84
CA ASP A 131 -5.19 -19.33 13.65
C ASP A 131 -4.80 -18.77 15.02
N GLU A 132 -4.89 -19.60 16.05
CA GLU A 132 -4.56 -19.23 17.43
C GLU A 132 -3.13 -18.67 17.57
N SER A 133 -2.19 -19.14 16.75
CA SER A 133 -0.79 -18.69 16.78
C SER A 133 -0.65 -17.19 16.51
N TRP A 134 -1.51 -16.61 15.67
CA TRP A 134 -1.50 -15.17 15.35
C TRP A 134 -2.05 -14.29 16.47
N LEU A 135 -2.70 -14.91 17.47
CA LEU A 135 -3.29 -14.23 18.63
C LEU A 135 -2.45 -14.37 19.89
N GLN A 136 -1.61 -15.42 19.97
CA GLN A 136 -0.75 -15.69 21.11
C GLN A 136 0.37 -14.65 21.26
N GLU A 137 0.94 -14.19 20.14
CA GLU A 137 1.99 -13.19 20.09
C GLU A 137 1.90 -12.40 18.79
N GLY A 138 2.52 -11.23 18.73
CA GLY A 138 2.64 -10.43 17.53
C GLY A 138 1.48 -9.45 17.33
N GLN A 139 1.40 -8.95 16.12
CA GLN A 139 0.45 -7.96 15.66
C GLN A 139 -0.16 -8.47 14.35
N THR A 140 -1.48 -8.61 14.32
CA THR A 140 -2.21 -8.93 13.10
C THR A 140 -2.90 -7.67 12.60
N ARG A 141 -2.49 -7.21 11.42
CA ARG A 141 -3.10 -6.05 10.75
C ARG A 141 -3.82 -6.47 9.48
N ILE A 142 -4.81 -5.67 9.11
CA ILE A 142 -5.46 -5.73 7.80
C ILE A 142 -4.96 -4.61 6.92
N ILE A 143 -4.81 -4.90 5.62
CA ILE A 143 -4.35 -3.97 4.59
C ILE A 143 -5.41 -3.95 3.50
N PHE A 144 -5.91 -2.77 3.19
CA PHE A 144 -6.72 -2.52 2.00
C PHE A 144 -5.91 -1.65 1.04
N ASP A 145 -5.44 -2.21 -0.08
CA ASP A 145 -4.56 -1.49 -1.02
C ASP A 145 -5.26 -0.38 -1.81
N GLY A 146 -6.59 -0.40 -1.84
CA GLY A 146 -7.41 0.58 -2.57
C GLY A 146 -8.90 0.42 -2.28
N VAL A 147 -9.47 1.40 -1.57
CA VAL A 147 -10.90 1.50 -1.29
C VAL A 147 -11.38 2.88 -1.70
N ASN A 148 -12.32 2.94 -2.63
CA ASN A 148 -12.76 4.20 -3.23
C ASN A 148 -14.20 4.56 -2.79
N SER A 149 -14.47 5.74 -2.21
CA SER A 149 -13.55 6.88 -1.96
C SER A 149 -13.11 7.04 -0.50
N ALA A 150 -13.89 6.48 0.41
CA ALA A 150 -13.64 6.46 1.84
C ALA A 150 -14.37 5.28 2.48
N PHE A 151 -13.94 4.85 3.67
CA PHE A 151 -14.61 3.75 4.36
C PHE A 151 -14.46 3.79 5.86
N HIS A 152 -15.46 3.22 6.54
CA HIS A 152 -15.36 2.81 7.94
C HIS A 152 -15.18 1.29 8.02
N LEU A 153 -14.40 0.85 9.01
CA LEU A 153 -14.07 -0.56 9.25
C LEU A 153 -14.56 -1.00 10.62
N TRP A 154 -15.20 -2.18 10.68
CA TRP A 154 -15.51 -2.90 11.90
C TRP A 154 -14.97 -4.33 11.83
N CYS A 155 -14.58 -4.87 12.99
CA CYS A 155 -14.20 -6.25 13.17
C CYS A 155 -14.94 -6.82 14.37
N ASN A 156 -15.65 -7.94 14.19
CA ASN A 156 -16.46 -8.58 15.21
C ASN A 156 -17.42 -7.59 15.92
N GLY A 157 -18.14 -6.78 15.14
CA GLY A 157 -19.12 -5.79 15.61
C GLY A 157 -18.52 -4.48 16.17
N ARG A 158 -17.20 -4.42 16.38
CA ARG A 158 -16.53 -3.26 17.00
C ARG A 158 -15.87 -2.38 15.97
N TRP A 159 -16.04 -1.07 16.10
CA TRP A 159 -15.45 -0.09 15.19
C TRP A 159 -13.93 -0.05 15.34
N VAL A 160 -13.22 -0.13 14.21
CA VAL A 160 -11.75 -0.17 14.14
C VAL A 160 -11.21 1.18 13.72
N GLY A 161 -11.72 1.76 12.64
CA GLY A 161 -11.12 2.96 12.06
C GLY A 161 -11.82 3.50 10.82
N TYR A 162 -11.16 4.46 10.19
CA TYR A 162 -11.61 5.19 8.99
C TYR A 162 -10.44 5.53 8.07
N GLY A 163 -10.66 5.56 6.76
CA GLY A 163 -9.64 5.95 5.78
C GLY A 163 -10.21 6.65 4.53
N GLN A 164 -9.44 7.59 4.00
CA GLN A 164 -9.56 8.24 2.69
C GLN A 164 -8.27 8.04 1.87
N ASP A 165 -8.25 8.59 0.65
CA ASP A 165 -7.29 8.33 -0.43
C ASP A 165 -7.49 6.95 -1.04
N SER A 166 -8.16 6.94 -2.19
CA SER A 166 -8.52 5.72 -2.91
C SER A 166 -7.32 4.93 -3.43
N ARG A 167 -6.12 5.51 -3.44
CA ARG A 167 -5.00 5.03 -4.27
C ARG A 167 -3.78 4.61 -3.47
N LEU A 168 -3.83 4.72 -2.14
CA LEU A 168 -2.81 4.23 -1.22
C LEU A 168 -3.41 3.28 -0.19
N PRO A 169 -2.59 2.35 0.36
CA PRO A 169 -3.07 1.37 1.31
C PRO A 169 -3.55 2.01 2.61
N SER A 170 -4.63 1.46 3.16
CA SER A 170 -5.07 1.74 4.52
C SER A 170 -4.93 0.53 5.42
N GLU A 171 -4.03 0.64 6.39
CA GLU A 171 -3.69 -0.43 7.32
C GLU A 171 -4.26 -0.19 8.72
N PHE A 172 -4.81 -1.23 9.36
CA PHE A 172 -5.35 -1.16 10.71
C PHE A 172 -4.93 -2.36 11.54
N ASP A 173 -4.55 -2.11 12.80
CA ASP A 173 -4.25 -3.18 13.75
C ASP A 173 -5.55 -3.83 14.26
N LEU A 174 -5.72 -5.11 13.97
CA LEU A 174 -6.87 -5.91 14.40
C LEU A 174 -6.57 -6.78 15.62
N SER A 175 -5.36 -6.74 16.18
CA SER A 175 -4.90 -7.66 17.22
C SER A 175 -5.83 -7.69 18.44
N ALA A 176 -6.39 -6.54 18.83
CA ALA A 176 -7.32 -6.42 19.97
C ALA A 176 -8.81 -6.66 19.61
N PHE A 177 -9.11 -6.98 18.35
CA PHE A 177 -10.46 -7.19 17.82
C PHE A 177 -10.71 -8.63 17.41
N LEU A 178 -9.65 -9.36 17.04
CA LEU A 178 -9.73 -10.74 16.60
C LEU A 178 -9.96 -11.71 17.77
N ARG A 179 -10.54 -12.87 17.42
CA ARG A 179 -10.69 -14.05 18.26
C ARG A 179 -10.26 -15.29 17.49
N ALA A 180 -9.93 -16.36 18.20
CA ALA A 180 -9.53 -17.60 17.56
C ALA A 180 -10.67 -18.22 16.74
N GLY A 181 -10.36 -18.75 15.55
CA GLY A 181 -11.36 -19.29 14.65
C GLY A 181 -12.08 -18.18 13.87
N GLU A 182 -13.40 -18.19 13.90
CA GLU A 182 -14.24 -17.39 13.00
C GLU A 182 -14.34 -15.91 13.44
N ASN A 183 -13.99 -15.02 12.52
CA ASN A 183 -14.06 -13.57 12.66
C ASN A 183 -14.87 -12.98 11.51
N ARG A 184 -15.49 -11.82 11.75
CA ARG A 184 -16.24 -11.10 10.72
C ARG A 184 -15.73 -9.68 10.55
N LEU A 185 -15.47 -9.29 9.31
CA LEU A 185 -15.26 -7.90 8.90
C LEU A 185 -16.58 -7.31 8.39
N ALA A 186 -16.80 -6.05 8.70
CA ALA A 186 -17.80 -5.21 8.04
C ALA A 186 -17.13 -3.92 7.57
N VAL A 187 -17.22 -3.63 6.28
CA VAL A 187 -16.57 -2.49 5.63
C VAL A 187 -17.64 -1.69 4.90
N MET A 188 -17.87 -0.46 5.37
CA MET A 188 -18.86 0.43 4.79
C MET A 188 -18.13 1.45 3.92
N VAL A 189 -18.24 1.27 2.60
CA VAL A 189 -17.56 2.10 1.59
C VAL A 189 -18.51 3.17 1.08
N LEU A 190 -18.07 4.42 1.12
CA LEU A 190 -18.81 5.59 0.64
C LEU A 190 -18.31 5.95 -0.75
N ARG A 191 -19.22 6.24 -1.69
CA ARG A 191 -18.84 6.67 -3.04
C ARG A 191 -18.28 8.08 -3.08
N TRP A 192 -18.82 8.96 -2.23
CA TRP A 192 -18.40 10.35 -2.13
C TRP A 192 -17.90 10.67 -0.72
N SER A 193 -16.80 11.41 -0.65
CA SER A 193 -16.24 11.97 0.58
C SER A 193 -15.63 13.34 0.28
N ASP A 194 -15.20 14.10 1.29
CA ASP A 194 -14.43 15.33 1.07
C ASP A 194 -13.12 15.05 0.33
N GLY A 195 -12.55 13.84 0.50
CA GLY A 195 -11.45 13.34 -0.31
C GLY A 195 -11.75 13.27 -1.82
N SER A 196 -13.02 13.11 -2.23
CA SER A 196 -13.41 13.13 -3.64
C SER A 196 -13.15 14.49 -4.32
N TYR A 197 -13.04 15.59 -3.57
CA TYR A 197 -12.61 16.87 -4.12
C TYR A 197 -11.14 16.84 -4.58
N LEU A 198 -10.32 15.93 -4.05
CA LEU A 198 -8.92 15.75 -4.46
C LEU A 198 -8.77 14.69 -5.56
N GLU A 199 -9.86 14.02 -5.97
CA GLU A 199 -9.84 12.89 -6.91
C GLU A 199 -10.69 13.20 -8.16
N ASP A 200 -10.38 14.34 -8.82
CA ASP A 200 -11.10 14.84 -9.99
C ASP A 200 -10.46 14.47 -11.33
N GLN A 201 -9.85 13.30 -11.42
CA GLN A 201 -9.22 12.84 -12.67
C GLN A 201 -10.23 12.70 -13.82
N ASP A 202 -9.79 12.98 -15.04
CA ASP A 202 -10.52 12.69 -16.30
C ASP A 202 -10.61 11.17 -16.55
N MET A 203 -11.45 10.51 -15.76
CA MET A 203 -11.67 9.07 -15.78
C MET A 203 -13.09 8.72 -15.33
N TRP A 204 -13.44 7.44 -15.46
CA TRP A 204 -14.67 6.91 -14.89
C TRP A 204 -14.67 7.03 -13.36
N ARG A 205 -15.75 7.58 -12.80
CA ARG A 205 -16.02 7.68 -11.37
C ARG A 205 -16.74 6.41 -10.91
N MET A 206 -15.97 5.54 -10.27
CA MET A 206 -16.38 4.25 -9.72
C MET A 206 -16.02 4.20 -8.22
N SER A 207 -16.40 3.14 -7.53
CA SER A 207 -16.20 2.99 -6.09
C SER A 207 -16.22 1.52 -5.67
N GLY A 208 -15.80 1.24 -4.44
CA GLY A 208 -15.70 -0.11 -3.88
C GLY A 208 -14.30 -0.48 -3.41
N ILE A 209 -14.15 -1.73 -2.96
CA ILE A 209 -12.86 -2.32 -2.60
C ILE A 209 -12.25 -2.86 -3.89
N PHE A 210 -11.45 -2.05 -4.58
CA PHE A 210 -11.04 -2.29 -5.97
C PHE A 210 -9.58 -2.73 -6.13
N ARG A 211 -8.82 -2.79 -5.03
CA ARG A 211 -7.52 -3.48 -4.95
C ARG A 211 -7.52 -4.49 -3.80
N ASP A 212 -6.42 -5.21 -3.68
CA ASP A 212 -6.27 -6.34 -2.78
C ASP A 212 -6.60 -6.01 -1.32
N VAL A 213 -7.12 -7.02 -0.63
CA VAL A 213 -7.27 -7.05 0.82
C VAL A 213 -6.37 -8.16 1.36
N SER A 214 -5.56 -7.86 2.36
CA SER A 214 -4.69 -8.85 2.97
C SER A 214 -4.63 -8.71 4.50
N LEU A 215 -4.24 -9.79 5.16
CA LEU A 215 -3.81 -9.79 6.55
C LEU A 215 -2.30 -10.00 6.61
N LEU A 216 -1.63 -9.18 7.39
CA LEU A 216 -0.20 -9.29 7.65
C LEU A 216 0.03 -9.53 9.15
N HIS A 217 0.74 -10.60 9.48
CA HIS A 217 1.13 -10.93 10.83
C HIS A 217 2.60 -10.61 11.09
N LYS A 218 2.83 -9.63 11.95
CA LYS A 218 4.15 -9.10 12.30
C LYS A 218 4.49 -9.48 13.75
N PRO A 219 5.75 -9.76 14.12
CA PRO A 219 6.12 -9.92 15.53
C PRO A 219 5.93 -8.59 16.28
N THR A 220 5.82 -8.64 17.61
CA THR A 220 5.64 -7.43 18.43
C THR A 220 6.84 -6.48 18.31
N THR A 221 8.05 -7.05 18.32
CA THR A 221 9.28 -6.34 17.95
C THR A 221 9.57 -6.61 16.49
N GLN A 222 9.49 -5.57 15.67
CA GLN A 222 9.44 -5.68 14.20
C GLN A 222 10.19 -4.55 13.51
N ILE A 223 10.60 -4.80 12.27
CA ILE A 223 10.95 -3.79 11.28
C ILE A 223 9.68 -2.99 10.96
N SER A 224 9.73 -1.69 11.22
CA SER A 224 8.61 -0.76 10.99
C SER A 224 8.76 0.04 9.71
N ASP A 225 10.00 0.26 9.26
CA ASP A 225 10.32 0.96 8.02
C ASP A 225 11.76 0.64 7.57
N PHE A 226 12.04 0.75 6.28
CA PHE A 226 13.41 0.73 5.77
C PHE A 226 13.56 1.53 4.46
N HIS A 227 14.69 2.24 4.35
CA HIS A 227 15.05 2.99 3.15
C HIS A 227 16.35 2.46 2.57
N VAL A 228 16.39 2.29 1.25
CA VAL A 228 17.61 1.93 0.51
C VAL A 228 18.03 3.08 -0.38
N ALA A 229 19.24 3.59 -0.16
CA ALA A 229 19.89 4.59 -1.00
C ALA A 229 21.18 4.02 -1.60
N THR A 230 21.49 4.38 -2.85
CA THR A 230 22.74 4.00 -3.51
C THR A 230 23.47 5.25 -3.97
N ARG A 231 24.67 5.49 -3.43
CA ARG A 231 25.55 6.60 -3.83
C ARG A 231 26.73 6.06 -4.63
N PHE A 232 27.23 6.85 -5.59
CA PHE A 232 28.29 6.46 -6.49
C PHE A 232 29.51 7.37 -6.35
N ASN A 233 30.65 6.89 -6.84
CA ASN A 233 31.76 7.74 -7.23
C ASN A 233 31.56 8.27 -8.67
N ASP A 234 32.45 9.16 -9.10
CA ASP A 234 32.34 9.92 -10.36
C ASP A 234 32.17 9.05 -11.63
N ASP A 235 32.78 7.87 -11.66
CA ASP A 235 32.80 6.97 -12.83
C ASP A 235 31.90 5.73 -12.69
N PHE A 236 31.10 5.66 -11.61
CA PHE A 236 30.21 4.55 -11.28
C PHE A 236 30.90 3.19 -11.05
N SER A 237 32.23 3.16 -10.92
CA SER A 237 32.96 1.91 -10.60
C SER A 237 32.79 1.47 -9.14
N ARG A 238 32.27 2.33 -8.27
CA ARG A 238 32.04 2.04 -6.86
C ARG A 238 30.71 2.61 -6.42
N ALA A 239 29.97 1.85 -5.64
CA ALA A 239 28.77 2.32 -4.97
C ALA A 239 28.79 2.00 -3.47
N VAL A 240 28.05 2.79 -2.71
CA VAL A 240 27.70 2.49 -1.33
C VAL A 240 26.19 2.34 -1.28
N LEU A 241 25.73 1.14 -0.90
CA LEU A 241 24.36 0.93 -0.48
C LEU A 241 24.24 1.35 0.97
N GLU A 242 23.37 2.32 1.23
CA GLU A 242 22.98 2.76 2.57
C GLU A 242 21.58 2.26 2.85
N ALA A 243 21.43 1.45 3.89
CA ALA A 243 20.15 0.93 4.36
C ALA A 243 19.84 1.52 5.73
N GLU A 244 18.85 2.39 5.80
CA GLU A 244 18.28 2.86 7.07
C GLU A 244 17.15 1.91 7.45
N VAL A 245 17.18 1.37 8.67
CA VAL A 245 16.18 0.42 9.17
C VAL A 245 15.66 0.92 10.50
N GLN A 246 14.34 0.97 10.63
CA GLN A 246 13.63 1.41 11.84
C GLN A 246 12.85 0.24 12.43
N MET A 247 12.65 0.27 13.75
CA MET A 247 11.88 -0.75 14.46
C MET A 247 10.77 -0.17 15.34
N CYS A 248 9.72 -0.97 15.52
CA CYS A 248 8.73 -0.84 16.58
C CYS A 248 8.87 -2.02 17.56
N GLY A 249 8.52 -1.81 18.82
CA GLY A 249 8.59 -2.81 19.88
C GLY A 249 9.59 -2.46 20.98
N GLU A 250 9.96 -3.44 21.80
CA GLU A 250 10.86 -3.21 22.92
C GLU A 250 12.33 -3.30 22.48
N LEU A 251 13.07 -2.21 22.65
CA LEU A 251 14.50 -2.19 22.41
C LEU A 251 15.25 -3.03 23.43
N ARG A 252 16.07 -3.95 22.94
CA ARG A 252 16.95 -4.79 23.77
C ARG A 252 18.36 -4.82 23.17
N ASP A 253 19.37 -4.81 24.03
CA ASP A 253 20.79 -4.75 23.63
C ASP A 253 21.25 -5.95 22.79
N TYR A 254 20.49 -7.05 22.81
CA TYR A 254 20.77 -8.22 21.98
C TYR A 254 20.22 -8.09 20.55
N LEU A 255 19.40 -7.10 20.23
CA LEU A 255 18.81 -6.97 18.89
C LEU A 255 19.86 -6.49 17.88
N ARG A 256 19.82 -7.09 16.70
CA ARG A 256 20.71 -6.82 15.57
C ARG A 256 19.89 -6.71 14.30
N VAL A 257 20.37 -5.87 13.40
CA VAL A 257 19.93 -5.81 12.02
C VAL A 257 21.08 -6.29 11.15
N THR A 258 20.81 -7.24 10.27
CA THR A 258 21.71 -7.62 9.18
C THR A 258 21.08 -7.20 7.86
N VAL A 259 21.85 -6.50 7.03
CA VAL A 259 21.47 -6.19 5.65
C VAL A 259 22.42 -6.93 4.74
N SER A 260 21.87 -7.82 3.91
CA SER A 260 22.61 -8.64 2.97
C SER A 260 22.15 -8.33 1.55
N LEU A 261 23.10 -8.08 0.65
CA LEU A 261 22.85 -7.77 -0.75
C LEU A 261 23.27 -8.95 -1.63
N TRP A 262 22.40 -9.34 -2.55
CA TRP A 262 22.55 -10.54 -3.39
C TRP A 262 22.45 -10.21 -4.88
N GLN A 263 23.23 -10.91 -5.69
CA GLN A 263 23.08 -10.96 -7.14
C GLN A 263 22.78 -12.41 -7.55
N GLY A 264 21.50 -12.73 -7.72
CA GLY A 264 21.05 -14.11 -7.84
C GLY A 264 21.41 -14.91 -6.58
N GLU A 265 22.15 -16.00 -6.75
CA GLU A 265 22.62 -16.87 -5.66
C GLU A 265 23.90 -16.37 -4.96
N THR A 266 24.52 -15.30 -5.45
CA THR A 266 25.79 -14.80 -4.92
C THR A 266 25.57 -13.64 -3.96
N GLN A 267 25.95 -13.80 -2.69
CA GLN A 267 25.99 -12.70 -1.74
C GLN A 267 27.14 -11.74 -2.10
N VAL A 268 26.83 -10.49 -2.39
CA VAL A 268 27.83 -9.48 -2.83
C VAL A 268 28.35 -8.62 -1.69
N ALA A 269 27.52 -8.38 -0.67
CA ALA A 269 27.90 -7.65 0.53
C ALA A 269 26.95 -8.01 1.68
N SER A 270 27.42 -7.85 2.92
CA SER A 270 26.58 -7.93 4.11
C SER A 270 27.19 -7.11 5.23
N GLY A 271 26.33 -6.59 6.11
CA GLY A 271 26.73 -5.86 7.30
C GLY A 271 25.71 -6.11 8.40
N THR A 272 26.20 -6.12 9.64
CA THR A 272 25.39 -6.33 10.84
C THR A 272 25.70 -5.25 11.86
N ALA A 273 24.66 -4.68 12.47
CA ALA A 273 24.80 -3.67 13.51
C ALA A 273 23.68 -3.79 14.56
N PRO A 274 23.93 -3.41 15.82
CA PRO A 274 22.86 -3.16 16.79
C PRO A 274 22.10 -1.87 16.46
N PHE A 275 20.90 -1.73 17.00
CA PHE A 275 20.19 -0.44 17.01
C PHE A 275 20.93 0.61 17.86
N GLY A 276 20.82 1.89 17.49
CA GLY A 276 21.45 3.01 18.23
C GLY A 276 22.69 3.62 17.56
N GLY A 277 22.63 3.88 16.25
CA GLY A 277 23.64 4.67 15.51
C GLY A 277 23.59 6.17 15.82
N GLU A 278 24.63 6.92 15.37
CA GLU A 278 24.97 8.32 15.70
C GLU A 278 23.84 9.18 16.32
N ILE A 279 24.09 9.67 17.54
CA ILE A 279 23.19 10.54 18.30
C ILE A 279 22.94 11.83 17.51
N SER A 280 21.83 11.91 16.77
CA SER A 280 21.28 13.19 16.32
C SER A 280 20.59 13.84 17.52
N MET A 281 21.22 14.86 18.11
CA MET A 281 20.62 15.68 19.15
C MET A 281 19.41 16.46 18.60
N SER A 282 18.22 15.86 18.65
CA SER A 282 16.95 16.57 18.57
C SER A 282 15.92 15.90 19.47
N VAL A 283 15.23 16.70 20.28
CA VAL A 283 14.28 16.31 21.35
C VAL A 283 12.93 15.85 20.76
N VAL A 284 12.98 14.94 19.80
CA VAL A 284 11.80 14.28 19.23
C VAL A 284 11.98 12.79 19.49
N VAL A 285 10.94 12.12 19.97
CA VAL A 285 10.89 10.66 20.10
C VAL A 285 10.97 10.07 18.69
N MET A 286 12.19 9.96 18.17
CA MET A 286 12.46 9.35 16.87
C MET A 286 12.27 7.83 17.00
N PRO A 287 11.74 7.16 15.96
CA PRO A 287 11.82 5.71 15.87
C PRO A 287 13.27 5.27 16.06
N ILE A 288 13.47 4.15 16.76
CA ILE A 288 14.81 3.63 17.00
C ILE A 288 15.32 3.02 15.70
N GLY A 289 16.35 3.65 15.12
CA GLY A 289 16.91 3.27 13.82
C GLY A 289 18.36 2.83 13.86
N VAL A 290 18.79 2.21 12.77
CA VAL A 290 20.19 1.90 12.46
C VAL A 290 20.43 2.09 10.97
N THR A 291 21.60 2.63 10.62
CA THR A 291 22.02 2.79 9.22
C THR A 291 23.22 1.89 8.96
N LEU A 292 23.07 0.95 8.01
CA LEU A 292 24.14 0.09 7.54
C LEU A 292 24.65 0.59 6.18
N ARG A 293 25.96 0.50 5.97
CA ARG A 293 26.63 0.94 4.74
C ARG A 293 27.44 -0.20 4.15
N LEU A 294 27.07 -0.63 2.95
CA LEU A 294 27.70 -1.74 2.23
C LEU A 294 28.39 -1.19 0.98
N ASN A 295 29.71 -1.41 0.88
CA ASN A 295 30.45 -1.07 -0.33
C ASN A 295 30.20 -2.14 -1.40
N VAL A 296 29.95 -1.69 -2.63
CA VAL A 296 29.76 -2.54 -3.80
C VAL A 296 30.71 -2.07 -4.90
N GLU A 297 31.68 -2.92 -5.22
CA GLU A 297 32.65 -2.66 -6.29
C GLU A 297 32.07 -3.11 -7.63
N ASN A 298 32.25 -2.28 -8.66
CA ASN A 298 31.73 -2.46 -10.03
C ASN A 298 30.24 -2.87 -10.07
N PRO A 299 29.33 -2.07 -9.49
CA PRO A 299 27.91 -2.39 -9.44
C PRO A 299 27.33 -2.53 -10.86
N LYS A 300 26.49 -3.55 -11.09
CA LYS A 300 25.71 -3.60 -12.32
C LYS A 300 24.60 -2.57 -12.27
N LEU A 301 24.70 -1.53 -13.09
CA LEU A 301 23.77 -0.41 -13.10
C LEU A 301 22.40 -0.79 -13.68
N TRP A 302 21.34 -0.30 -13.06
CA TRP A 302 19.97 -0.42 -13.52
C TRP A 302 19.64 0.70 -14.52
N SER A 303 18.85 0.35 -15.54
CA SER A 303 18.25 1.26 -16.51
C SER A 303 17.04 0.60 -17.18
N ALA A 304 16.23 1.38 -17.90
CA ALA A 304 15.16 0.81 -18.73
C ALA A 304 15.68 -0.04 -19.92
N GLU A 305 16.96 0.13 -20.28
CA GLU A 305 17.65 -0.65 -21.31
C GLU A 305 18.12 -2.01 -20.78
N ILE A 306 18.74 -2.00 -19.60
CA ILE A 306 19.24 -3.20 -18.91
C ILE A 306 18.82 -3.11 -17.43
N PRO A 307 17.73 -3.79 -17.03
CA PRO A 307 17.20 -3.73 -15.67
C PRO A 307 17.99 -4.65 -14.73
N ASN A 308 19.28 -4.34 -14.51
CA ASN A 308 20.09 -5.08 -13.55
C ASN A 308 19.54 -4.87 -12.13
N LEU A 309 19.19 -5.95 -11.46
CA LEU A 309 18.71 -5.92 -10.08
C LEU A 309 19.59 -6.76 -9.17
N TYR A 310 19.70 -6.30 -7.94
CA TYR A 310 20.15 -7.03 -6.77
C TYR A 310 18.94 -7.29 -5.87
N ARG A 311 19.08 -8.16 -4.87
CA ARG A 311 18.10 -8.33 -3.80
C ARG A 311 18.71 -7.92 -2.47
N ALA A 312 18.11 -6.96 -1.77
CA ALA A 312 18.48 -6.64 -0.39
C ALA A 312 17.55 -7.38 0.56
N VAL A 313 18.13 -8.12 1.50
CA VAL A 313 17.42 -8.79 2.60
C VAL A 313 17.79 -8.09 3.90
N VAL A 314 16.78 -7.64 4.63
CA VAL A 314 16.88 -6.95 5.91
C VAL A 314 16.37 -7.89 6.99
N GLU A 315 17.29 -8.41 7.80
CA GLU A 315 16.99 -9.36 8.86
C GLU A 315 16.99 -8.65 10.21
N LEU A 316 15.89 -8.76 10.95
CA LEU A 316 15.83 -8.45 12.37
C LEU A 316 16.04 -9.73 13.15
N HIS A 317 17.09 -9.79 13.96
CA HIS A 317 17.45 -10.99 14.70
C HIS A 317 18.11 -10.65 16.04
N THR A 318 18.26 -11.67 16.88
CA THR A 318 19.02 -11.59 18.12
C THR A 318 20.51 -11.82 17.88
N ALA A 319 21.36 -11.37 18.81
CA ALA A 319 22.81 -11.50 18.71
C ALA A 319 23.31 -12.96 18.70
N ASP A 320 22.50 -13.91 19.16
CA ASP A 320 22.78 -15.35 19.08
C ASP A 320 22.38 -15.98 17.73
N GLY A 321 21.81 -15.20 16.82
CA GLY A 321 21.45 -15.62 15.46
C GLY A 321 20.00 -16.08 15.28
N THR A 322 19.13 -15.92 16.30
CA THR A 322 17.71 -16.23 16.17
C THR A 322 16.99 -15.16 15.35
N LEU A 323 16.51 -15.52 14.16
CA LEU A 323 15.71 -14.63 13.30
C LEU A 323 14.36 -14.33 13.97
N ILE A 324 14.01 -13.04 14.06
CA ILE A 324 12.69 -12.59 14.51
C ILE A 324 11.79 -12.44 13.28
N GLU A 325 12.30 -11.73 12.27
CA GLU A 325 11.71 -11.62 10.94
C GLU A 325 12.69 -11.05 9.92
N ALA A 326 12.32 -11.14 8.63
CA ALA A 326 13.02 -10.48 7.54
C ALA A 326 12.02 -9.74 6.62
N GLU A 327 12.49 -8.64 6.06
CA GLU A 327 11.88 -7.93 4.93
C GLU A 327 12.90 -7.86 3.79
N ALA A 328 12.45 -7.58 2.57
CA ALA A 328 13.35 -7.52 1.42
C ALA A 328 12.80 -6.66 0.29
N CYS A 329 13.69 -6.17 -0.58
CA CYS A 329 13.32 -5.50 -1.81
C CYS A 329 14.33 -5.75 -2.94
N ASP A 330 13.87 -5.56 -4.17
CA ASP A 330 14.74 -5.51 -5.34
C ASP A 330 15.47 -4.15 -5.37
N VAL A 331 16.77 -4.15 -5.68
CA VAL A 331 17.63 -2.95 -5.68
C VAL A 331 18.24 -2.75 -7.05
N GLY A 332 17.85 -1.67 -7.72
CA GLY A 332 18.48 -1.18 -8.93
C GLY A 332 19.52 -0.10 -8.62
N PHE A 333 20.80 -0.36 -8.91
CA PHE A 333 21.85 0.67 -8.77
C PHE A 333 21.72 1.70 -9.88
N ARG A 334 21.16 2.86 -9.58
CA ARG A 334 21.11 4.00 -10.50
C ARG A 334 21.17 5.33 -9.77
N GLU A 335 21.69 6.34 -10.46
CA GLU A 335 21.65 7.72 -10.01
C GLU A 335 20.81 8.56 -10.97
N VAL A 336 19.92 9.37 -10.42
CA VAL A 336 19.10 10.34 -11.16
C VAL A 336 19.46 11.73 -10.65
N ARG A 337 19.85 12.63 -11.53
CA ARG A 337 20.15 14.02 -11.17
C ARG A 337 19.84 14.99 -12.30
N ILE A 338 19.55 16.23 -11.95
CA ILE A 338 19.52 17.34 -12.91
C ILE A 338 20.82 18.10 -12.78
N GLU A 339 21.58 18.16 -13.87
CA GLU A 339 22.86 18.85 -13.91
C GLU A 339 22.94 19.65 -15.21
N ASN A 340 23.31 20.94 -15.11
CA ASN A 340 23.38 21.84 -16.27
C ASN A 340 22.09 21.86 -17.12
N GLY A 341 20.93 21.75 -16.47
CA GLY A 341 19.61 21.76 -17.10
C GLY A 341 19.22 20.46 -17.81
N LEU A 342 20.00 19.37 -17.67
CA LEU A 342 19.72 18.07 -18.26
C LEU A 342 19.35 17.05 -17.18
N LEU A 343 18.30 16.27 -17.43
CA LEU A 343 17.97 15.08 -16.63
C LEU A 343 18.92 13.94 -17.01
N LEU A 344 19.78 13.55 -16.08
CA LEU A 344 20.77 12.50 -16.26
C LEU A 344 20.36 11.23 -15.51
N LEU A 345 20.53 10.09 -16.16
CA LEU A 345 20.56 8.77 -15.52
C LEU A 345 21.97 8.20 -15.67
N ASN A 346 22.59 7.84 -14.56
CA ASN A 346 23.95 7.26 -14.54
C ASN A 346 24.95 8.12 -15.34
N GLY A 347 24.86 9.45 -15.18
CA GLY A 347 25.70 10.42 -15.88
C GLY A 347 25.36 10.68 -17.36
N LYS A 348 24.32 10.05 -17.92
CA LYS A 348 23.92 10.22 -19.34
C LYS A 348 22.55 10.88 -19.47
N PRO A 349 22.37 11.86 -20.38
CA PRO A 349 21.09 12.53 -20.56
C PRO A 349 20.04 11.57 -21.14
N LEU A 350 18.86 11.56 -20.51
CA LEU A 350 17.74 10.75 -20.97
C LEU A 350 16.99 11.40 -22.14
N LEU A 351 16.51 10.55 -23.05
CA LEU A 351 15.41 10.88 -23.96
C LEU A 351 14.18 10.09 -23.51
N ILE A 352 13.18 10.78 -22.97
CA ILE A 352 11.96 10.15 -22.48
C ILE A 352 11.04 9.83 -23.67
N ARG A 353 10.78 8.55 -23.86
CA ARG A 353 9.73 8.00 -24.74
C ARG A 353 8.63 7.48 -23.80
N GLY A 354 7.87 8.42 -23.26
CA GLY A 354 6.89 8.18 -22.20
C GLY A 354 5.46 8.14 -22.72
N VAL A 355 4.61 7.44 -21.97
CA VAL A 355 3.15 7.42 -22.15
C VAL A 355 2.47 7.56 -20.78
N ASN A 356 1.31 8.21 -20.73
CA ASN A 356 0.45 8.19 -19.55
C ASN A 356 -0.37 6.90 -19.54
N ARG A 357 -0.53 6.28 -18.38
CA ARG A 357 -1.29 5.05 -18.23
C ARG A 357 -2.22 5.17 -17.02
N HIS A 358 -3.51 5.11 -17.28
CA HIS A 358 -4.51 4.86 -16.24
C HIS A 358 -4.61 3.36 -15.95
N GLU A 359 -5.03 3.05 -14.73
CA GLU A 359 -5.49 1.70 -14.36
C GLU A 359 -6.93 1.51 -14.84
N HIS A 360 -7.10 0.83 -15.97
CA HIS A 360 -8.40 0.60 -16.59
C HIS A 360 -8.46 -0.78 -17.23
N HIS A 361 -9.56 -1.48 -16.97
CA HIS A 361 -9.92 -2.72 -17.62
C HIS A 361 -11.36 -2.62 -18.17
N PRO A 362 -11.61 -3.02 -19.44
CA PRO A 362 -12.93 -2.86 -20.06
C PRO A 362 -14.04 -3.68 -19.40
N LEU A 363 -13.69 -4.75 -18.66
CA LEU A 363 -14.65 -5.60 -17.95
C LEU A 363 -14.62 -5.44 -16.43
N HIS A 364 -13.49 -5.00 -15.86
CA HIS A 364 -13.25 -4.99 -14.41
C HIS A 364 -13.15 -3.57 -13.84
N GLY A 365 -13.40 -2.54 -14.66
CA GLY A 365 -13.38 -1.16 -14.22
C GLY A 365 -11.95 -0.69 -13.95
N GLN A 366 -11.64 -0.42 -12.69
CA GLN A 366 -10.32 0.06 -12.25
C GLN A 366 -9.51 -1.01 -11.50
N VAL A 367 -10.05 -2.23 -11.39
CA VAL A 367 -9.30 -3.37 -10.84
C VAL A 367 -8.22 -3.76 -11.84
N MET A 368 -6.99 -3.89 -11.34
CA MET A 368 -5.86 -4.34 -12.13
C MET A 368 -5.42 -5.74 -11.72
N ASP A 369 -5.16 -6.59 -12.71
CA ASP A 369 -4.52 -7.88 -12.55
C ASP A 369 -3.11 -7.90 -13.16
N GLU A 370 -2.27 -8.82 -12.69
CA GLU A 370 -0.88 -8.94 -13.14
C GLU A 370 -0.78 -9.19 -14.65
N GLN A 371 -1.69 -10.00 -15.23
CA GLN A 371 -1.65 -10.33 -16.65
C GLN A 371 -1.85 -9.07 -17.51
N THR A 372 -2.82 -8.23 -17.16
CA THR A 372 -3.07 -6.95 -17.85
C THR A 372 -1.87 -6.01 -17.70
N MET A 373 -1.28 -5.89 -16.50
CA MET A 373 -0.08 -5.06 -16.30
C MET A 373 1.11 -5.54 -17.15
N VAL A 374 1.36 -6.85 -17.19
CA VAL A 374 2.43 -7.45 -18.00
C VAL A 374 2.17 -7.21 -19.49
N GLN A 375 0.93 -7.37 -19.95
CA GLN A 375 0.55 -7.08 -21.33
C GLN A 375 0.87 -5.64 -21.71
N ASP A 376 0.48 -4.67 -20.87
CA ASP A 376 0.76 -3.25 -21.10
C ASP A 376 2.28 -3.00 -21.22
N ILE A 377 3.07 -3.53 -20.28
CA ILE A 377 4.53 -3.35 -20.26
C ILE A 377 5.17 -3.93 -21.53
N LEU A 378 4.76 -5.14 -21.93
CA LEU A 378 5.29 -5.77 -23.13
C LEU A 378 4.95 -4.96 -24.39
N LEU A 379 3.71 -4.49 -24.52
CA LEU A 379 3.29 -3.64 -25.65
C LEU A 379 4.06 -2.33 -25.67
N MET A 380 4.24 -1.67 -24.53
CA MET A 380 5.02 -0.45 -24.40
C MET A 380 6.47 -0.66 -24.86
N LYS A 381 7.14 -1.67 -24.32
CA LYS A 381 8.55 -1.95 -24.66
C LYS A 381 8.72 -2.37 -26.12
N GLN A 382 7.81 -3.19 -26.67
CA GLN A 382 7.83 -3.56 -28.10
C GLN A 382 7.63 -2.36 -29.03
N ASN A 383 6.95 -1.31 -28.56
CA ASN A 383 6.75 -0.06 -29.28
C ASN A 383 7.75 1.04 -28.88
N ASN A 384 8.91 0.65 -28.32
CA ASN A 384 10.04 1.52 -28.00
C ASN A 384 9.77 2.59 -26.91
N PHE A 385 8.71 2.44 -26.11
CA PHE A 385 8.55 3.26 -24.90
C PHE A 385 9.56 2.82 -23.84
N ASN A 386 10.09 3.80 -23.10
CA ASN A 386 11.02 3.57 -21.99
C ASN A 386 10.52 4.14 -20.67
N ALA A 387 9.38 4.84 -20.66
CA ALA A 387 8.85 5.47 -19.48
C ALA A 387 7.31 5.41 -19.43
N VAL A 388 6.79 5.49 -18.22
CA VAL A 388 5.37 5.59 -17.93
C VAL A 388 5.14 6.62 -16.84
N ARG A 389 4.08 7.40 -16.95
CA ARG A 389 3.58 8.24 -15.86
C ARG A 389 2.32 7.62 -15.28
N CYS A 390 2.28 7.50 -13.96
CA CYS A 390 1.15 7.02 -13.18
C CYS A 390 0.02 8.07 -13.15
N SER A 391 -0.60 8.35 -14.29
CA SER A 391 -1.70 9.32 -14.41
C SER A 391 -2.93 8.79 -13.66
N HIS A 392 -3.39 9.40 -12.58
CA HIS A 392 -2.86 10.57 -11.86
C HIS A 392 -2.85 10.29 -10.36
N TYR A 393 -2.21 9.18 -10.00
CA TYR A 393 -2.24 8.59 -8.68
C TYR A 393 -1.26 7.41 -8.55
N PRO A 394 -0.88 7.02 -7.31
CA PRO A 394 -0.09 5.82 -7.08
C PRO A 394 -0.82 4.60 -7.64
N ASN A 395 -0.10 3.79 -8.40
CA ASN A 395 -0.63 2.58 -9.04
C ASN A 395 -0.64 1.40 -8.06
N HIS A 396 -1.22 0.27 -8.48
CA HIS A 396 -1.17 -0.98 -7.74
C HIS A 396 0.29 -1.37 -7.45
N PRO A 397 0.63 -1.89 -6.24
CA PRO A 397 2.02 -2.14 -5.82
C PRO A 397 2.82 -3.01 -6.82
N MET A 398 2.19 -4.05 -7.39
CA MET A 398 2.81 -4.91 -8.40
C MET A 398 3.30 -4.15 -9.66
N TRP A 399 2.71 -3.01 -10.00
CA TRP A 399 3.13 -2.21 -11.16
C TRP A 399 4.59 -1.78 -11.07
N TYR A 400 5.02 -1.34 -9.89
CA TYR A 400 6.39 -0.89 -9.63
C TYR A 400 7.38 -2.05 -9.72
N THR A 401 7.04 -3.20 -9.09
CA THR A 401 7.84 -4.43 -9.18
C THR A 401 8.03 -4.88 -10.63
N LEU A 402 6.98 -4.81 -11.45
CA LEU A 402 7.09 -5.14 -12.87
C LEU A 402 7.95 -4.12 -13.64
N CYS A 403 7.80 -2.81 -13.37
CA CYS A 403 8.63 -1.78 -14.00
C CYS A 403 10.12 -1.92 -13.63
N ASP A 404 10.43 -2.31 -12.40
CA ASP A 404 11.79 -2.60 -11.95
C ASP A 404 12.39 -3.76 -12.75
N ARG A 405 11.64 -4.85 -12.91
CA ARG A 405 12.08 -6.11 -13.54
C ARG A 405 12.16 -6.04 -15.06
N TYR A 406 11.17 -5.42 -15.71
CA TYR A 406 11.13 -5.25 -17.17
C TYR A 406 11.88 -4.01 -17.66
N GLY A 407 12.16 -3.06 -16.76
CA GLY A 407 12.89 -1.82 -17.05
C GLY A 407 12.02 -0.76 -17.72
N LEU A 408 11.31 0.03 -16.92
CA LEU A 408 10.66 1.27 -17.35
C LEU A 408 10.94 2.37 -16.33
N TYR A 409 11.16 3.60 -16.80
CA TYR A 409 11.20 4.76 -15.90
C TYR A 409 9.77 5.13 -15.50
N VAL A 410 9.54 5.28 -14.19
CA VAL A 410 8.21 5.61 -13.66
C VAL A 410 8.24 7.04 -13.10
N VAL A 411 7.27 7.84 -13.52
CA VAL A 411 6.88 9.05 -12.78
C VAL A 411 5.73 8.65 -11.87
N ASP A 412 6.04 8.50 -10.58
CA ASP A 412 5.05 8.22 -9.55
C ASP A 412 4.39 9.53 -9.13
N GLU A 413 3.07 9.56 -9.10
CA GLU A 413 2.28 10.79 -8.96
C GLU A 413 1.30 10.64 -7.81
N ALA A 414 1.23 11.65 -6.93
CA ALA A 414 0.26 11.66 -5.84
C ALA A 414 -1.18 11.74 -6.38
N ASN A 415 -2.12 11.16 -5.63
CA ASN A 415 -3.55 11.18 -5.96
C ASN A 415 -4.18 12.53 -5.61
N ILE A 416 -3.81 13.57 -6.36
CA ILE A 416 -4.28 14.92 -6.15
C ILE A 416 -4.58 15.57 -7.51
N GLU A 417 -5.86 15.65 -7.85
CA GLU A 417 -6.36 16.39 -8.99
C GLU A 417 -7.60 17.20 -8.58
N THR A 418 -7.51 18.52 -8.69
CA THR A 418 -8.58 19.48 -8.35
C THR A 418 -8.95 20.31 -9.59
N THR A 419 -9.01 19.66 -10.76
CA THR A 419 -9.02 20.30 -12.08
C THR A 419 -10.18 21.29 -12.26
N ALA A 420 -11.37 20.98 -11.74
CA ALA A 420 -12.52 21.90 -11.83
C ALA A 420 -12.30 23.28 -11.19
N TRP A 421 -11.36 23.42 -10.26
CA TRP A 421 -11.06 24.69 -9.57
C TRP A 421 -10.02 25.56 -10.28
N CYS A 422 -9.26 24.97 -11.20
CA CYS A 422 -8.16 25.63 -11.90
C CYS A 422 -8.57 26.25 -13.25
N GLN A 423 -9.81 26.09 -13.66
CA GLN A 423 -10.41 26.74 -14.85
C GLN A 423 -11.28 27.92 -14.42
#